data_AF-Q7PPP2-F1
#
_entry.id   AF-Q7PPP2-F1
#
_cell.length_a   1.000
_cell.length_b   1.000
_cell.length_c   1.000
_cell.angle_alpha   90.00
_cell.angle_beta   90.00
_cell.angle_gamma   90.00
#
_symmetry.space_group_name_H-M   'P 1'
#
loop_
_entity.id
_entity.type
_entity.pdbx_description
1 polymer ?
#
loop_
_entity_poly.entity_id
_entity_poly.type
_entity_poly.pdbx_seq_one_letter_code
_entity_poly.pdbx_strand_id
1 'polypeptide(L)'
;MFLWLGLSLSPEFTQSVFGAQCTQQVDTDRTGLPVFDNPLSKRIRGIVDKIQEQKRRCMRLTLVKQRDKLESVLRHFLVEDRGTTDGSVSYVDFLCHVHKEIRQMLS
;
A
#
# COMPACT_ATOMS: atom_id res chain seq x y z
N MET A 1 -0.50 8.25 -1.55
CA MET A 1 -0.86 7.37 -0.42
C MET A 1 -1.66 6.21 -0.99
N PHE A 2 -1.37 4.98 -0.57
CA PHE A 2 -2.05 3.80 -1.10
C PHE A 2 -2.85 3.12 -0.01
N LEU A 3 -4.02 2.60 -0.38
CA LEU A 3 -4.78 1.68 0.45
C LEU A 3 -4.89 0.37 -0.33
N TRP A 4 -4.17 -0.65 0.16
CA TRP A 4 -4.16 -1.97 -0.46
C TRP A 4 -5.27 -2.85 0.11
N LEU A 5 -5.98 -3.53 -0.79
CA LEU A 5 -7.13 -4.37 -0.48
C LEU A 5 -6.83 -5.82 -0.83
N GLY A 6 -6.74 -6.68 0.19
CA GLY A 6 -6.57 -8.11 0.01
C GLY A 6 -7.80 -8.80 -0.56
N LEU A 7 -7.58 -9.91 -1.27
CA LEU A 7 -8.66 -10.73 -1.86
C LEU A 7 -9.61 -11.29 -0.80
N SER A 8 -9.08 -11.65 0.37
CA SER A 8 -9.83 -12.26 1.48
C SER A 8 -10.28 -11.24 2.54
N LEU A 9 -10.49 -9.99 2.14
CA LEU A 9 -11.09 -8.97 3.01
C LEU A 9 -12.50 -9.37 3.42
N SER A 10 -12.87 -9.11 4.68
CA SER A 10 -14.19 -9.49 5.15
C SER A 10 -15.29 -8.67 4.43
N PRO A 11 -16.42 -9.31 4.06
CA PRO A 11 -17.55 -8.61 3.46
C PRO A 11 -18.08 -7.49 4.35
N GLU A 12 -18.09 -7.70 5.67
CA GLU A 12 -18.58 -6.71 6.64
C GLU A 12 -17.71 -5.46 6.66
N PHE A 13 -16.38 -5.63 6.56
CA PHE A 13 -15.45 -4.52 6.44
C PHE A 13 -15.65 -3.80 5.10
N THR A 14 -15.74 -4.55 4.01
CA THR A 14 -15.87 -3.98 2.67
C THR A 14 -17.16 -3.18 2.53
N GLN A 15 -18.26 -3.69 3.08
CA GLN A 15 -19.54 -3.01 3.12
C GLN A 15 -19.49 -1.76 4.00
N SER A 16 -18.89 -1.85 5.18
CA SER A 16 -18.82 -0.72 6.12
C SER A 16 -17.92 0.42 5.62
N VAL A 17 -16.87 0.10 4.86
CA VAL A 17 -15.83 1.06 4.46
C VAL A 17 -16.02 1.55 3.03
N PHE A 18 -16.42 0.68 2.11
CA PHE A 18 -16.56 0.98 0.68
C PHE A 18 -18.00 0.92 0.17
N GLY A 19 -18.94 0.39 0.96
CA GLY A 19 -20.33 0.19 0.55
C GLY A 19 -20.52 -0.92 -0.48
N ALA A 20 -19.50 -1.77 -0.67
CA ALA A 20 -19.49 -2.86 -1.64
C ALA A 20 -19.56 -4.22 -0.93
N GLN A 21 -20.21 -5.21 -1.56
CA GLN A 21 -20.40 -6.53 -0.95
C GLN A 21 -19.13 -7.40 -0.98
N CYS A 22 -18.19 -7.10 -1.87
CA CYS A 22 -16.89 -7.78 -1.94
C CYS A 22 -15.81 -6.86 -2.50
N THR A 23 -14.54 -7.21 -2.27
CA THR A 23 -13.37 -6.41 -2.71
C THR A 23 -13.35 -6.16 -4.22
N GLN A 24 -13.87 -7.10 -5.03
CA GLN A 24 -13.88 -6.97 -6.48
C GLN A 24 -14.79 -5.83 -6.96
N GLN A 25 -15.90 -5.59 -6.24
CA GLN A 25 -16.87 -4.53 -6.52
C GLN A 25 -16.40 -3.14 -6.03
N VAL A 26 -15.26 -3.05 -5.36
CA VAL A 26 -14.70 -1.76 -4.96
C VAL A 26 -14.22 -1.00 -6.18
N ASP A 27 -14.78 0.19 -6.35
CA ASP A 27 -14.41 1.18 -7.36
C ASP A 27 -13.05 1.80 -7.01
N THR A 28 -12.02 1.39 -7.76
CA THR A 28 -10.63 1.84 -7.58
C THR A 28 -10.33 3.16 -8.26
N ASP A 29 -11.22 3.64 -9.13
CA ASP A 29 -11.04 4.93 -9.82
C ASP A 29 -11.34 6.10 -8.89
N ARG A 30 -12.08 5.84 -7.80
CA ARG A 30 -12.29 6.82 -6.73
C ARG A 30 -11.00 7.09 -5.97
N THR A 31 -10.59 8.35 -6.00
CA THR A 31 -9.40 8.85 -5.31
C THR A 31 -9.62 9.20 -3.83
N GLY A 32 -10.74 8.77 -3.24
CA GLY A 32 -11.14 9.11 -1.88
C GLY A 32 -12.05 8.05 -1.27
N LEU A 33 -12.07 7.99 0.07
CA LEU A 33 -12.94 7.07 0.80
C LEU A 33 -14.36 7.63 0.87
N PRO A 34 -15.40 6.81 0.62
CA PRO A 34 -16.77 7.23 0.82
C PRO A 34 -17.05 7.55 2.30
N VAL A 35 -17.91 8.55 2.51
CA VAL A 35 -18.28 9.01 3.85
C VAL A 35 -19.49 8.21 4.30
N PHE A 36 -19.26 7.27 5.22
CA PHE A 36 -20.31 6.53 5.88
C PHE A 36 -20.37 6.88 7.37
N ASP A 37 -21.59 6.87 7.91
CA ASP A 37 -21.84 7.10 9.33
C ASP A 37 -21.75 5.79 10.13
N ASN A 38 -20.55 5.23 10.17
CA ASN A 38 -20.23 4.07 11.01
C ASN A 38 -18.86 4.25 11.66
N PRO A 39 -18.62 3.61 12.82
CA PRO A 39 -17.39 3.80 13.59
C PRO A 39 -16.14 3.40 12.81
N LEU A 40 -16.23 2.38 11.95
CA LEU A 40 -15.10 1.88 11.18
C LEU A 40 -14.66 2.84 10.07
N SER A 41 -15.60 3.32 9.25
CA SER A 41 -15.36 4.34 8.22
C SER A 41 -14.82 5.63 8.84
N LYS A 42 -15.40 6.11 9.95
CA LYS A 42 -14.89 7.28 10.68
C LYS A 42 -13.46 7.07 11.16
N ARG A 43 -13.14 5.90 11.71
CA ARG A 43 -11.79 5.57 12.18
C ARG A 43 -10.77 5.52 11.04
N ILE A 44 -11.09 4.88 9.93
CA ILE A 44 -10.17 4.77 8.78
C ILE A 44 -9.95 6.16 8.15
N ARG A 45 -11.01 6.95 7.97
CA ARG A 45 -10.89 8.34 7.50
C ARG A 45 -10.04 9.17 8.45
N GLY A 46 -10.27 9.08 9.75
CA GLY A 46 -9.45 9.78 10.75
C GLY A 46 -7.96 9.41 10.70
N ILE A 47 -7.61 8.14 10.41
CA ILE A 47 -6.21 7.74 10.20
C ILE A 47 -5.65 8.36 8.92
N VAL A 48 -6.41 8.33 7.83
CA VAL A 48 -6.03 8.94 6.55
C VAL A 48 -5.81 10.45 6.71
N ASP A 49 -6.73 11.14 7.38
CA ASP A 49 -6.69 12.59 7.61
C ASP A 49 -5.47 12.94 8.47
N LYS A 50 -5.21 12.18 9.54
CA LYS A 50 -4.03 12.38 10.41
C LYS A 50 -2.71 12.19 9.66
N ILE A 51 -2.63 11.21 8.76
CA ILE A 51 -1.45 11.01 7.89
C ILE A 51 -1.30 12.18 6.92
N GLN A 52 -2.40 12.72 6.41
CA GLN A 52 -2.41 13.82 5.47
C GLN A 52 -2.01 15.15 6.14
N GLU A 53 -2.46 15.41 7.38
CA GLU A 53 -2.10 16.57 8.20
C GLU A 53 -0.59 16.62 8.50
N GLN A 54 0.05 15.46 8.70
CA GLN A 54 1.49 15.37 8.95
C GLN A 54 2.35 15.70 7.73
N LYS A 55 1.77 15.79 6.53
CA LYS A 55 2.50 16.04 5.29
C LYS A 55 2.18 17.43 4.76
N ARG A 56 3.21 18.16 4.32
CA ARG A 56 3.06 19.51 3.72
C ARG A 56 2.24 19.54 2.43
N ARG A 57 2.03 18.39 1.77
CA ARG A 57 1.27 18.28 0.52
C ARG A 57 0.14 17.27 0.70
N CYS A 58 -1.04 17.63 0.22
CA CYS A 58 -2.19 16.74 0.16
C CYS A 58 -1.87 15.56 -0.76
N MET A 59 -1.65 14.38 -0.17
CA MET A 59 -1.38 13.16 -0.93
C MET A 59 -2.69 12.61 -1.51
N ARG A 60 -2.73 12.34 -2.82
CA ARG A 60 -3.82 11.58 -3.44
C ARG A 60 -3.89 10.18 -2.84
N LEU A 61 -5.08 9.75 -2.43
CA LEU A 61 -5.35 8.38 -2.02
C LEU A 61 -5.62 7.53 -3.28
N THR A 62 -4.93 6.41 -3.39
CA THR A 62 -5.12 5.44 -4.48
C THR A 62 -5.49 4.10 -3.88
N LEU A 63 -6.66 3.59 -4.28
CA LEU A 63 -7.13 2.27 -3.89
C LEU A 63 -6.47 1.23 -4.81
N VAL A 64 -5.89 0.19 -4.23
CA VAL A 64 -5.20 -0.87 -4.97
C VAL A 64 -5.77 -2.21 -4.54
N LYS A 65 -6.33 -2.97 -5.48
CA LYS A 65 -6.80 -4.33 -5.23
C LYS A 65 -5.66 -5.33 -5.44
N GLN A 66 -5.68 -6.40 -4.67
CA GLN A 66 -4.77 -7.52 -4.90
C GLN A 66 -5.05 -8.17 -6.26
N ARG A 67 -3.97 -8.48 -6.99
CA ARG A 67 -3.90 -8.92 -8.39
C ARG A 67 -4.33 -7.88 -9.44
N ASP A 68 -4.44 -6.62 -9.06
CA ASP A 68 -4.75 -5.53 -10.00
C ASP A 68 -3.48 -4.94 -10.63
N LYS A 69 -3.62 -4.26 -11.76
CA LYS A 69 -2.49 -3.63 -12.49
C LYS A 69 -1.73 -2.63 -11.63
N LEU A 70 -2.45 -1.88 -10.78
CA LEU A 70 -1.86 -0.90 -9.87
C LEU A 70 -1.05 -1.55 -8.74
N GLU A 71 -1.20 -2.86 -8.48
CA GLU A 71 -0.37 -3.57 -7.50
C GLU A 71 1.10 -3.57 -7.94
N SER A 72 1.38 -3.67 -9.25
CA SER A 72 2.75 -3.54 -9.76
C SER A 72 3.35 -2.20 -9.39
N VAL A 73 2.59 -1.10 -9.52
CA VAL A 73 3.03 0.23 -9.10
C VAL A 73 3.25 0.28 -7.58
N LEU A 74 2.34 -0.27 -6.79
CA LEU A 74 2.47 -0.34 -5.33
C LEU A 74 3.74 -1.09 -4.91
N ARG A 75 4.10 -2.19 -5.60
CA ARG A 75 5.29 -2.99 -5.29
C ARG A 75 6.59 -2.19 -5.41
N HIS A 76 6.65 -1.15 -6.22
CA HIS A 76 7.82 -0.26 -6.27
C HIS A 76 8.02 0.55 -4.97
N PHE A 77 6.96 0.72 -4.17
CA PHE A 77 7.04 1.35 -2.86
C PHE A 77 7.39 0.36 -1.73
N LEU A 78 7.42 -0.94 -2.01
CA LEU A 78 7.88 -1.98 -1.09
C LEU A 78 9.39 -2.16 -1.23
N VAL A 79 10.13 -1.15 -0.76
CA VAL A 79 11.58 -0.99 -1.03
C VAL A 79 12.48 -2.08 -0.46
N GLU A 80 11.98 -2.88 0.48
CA GLU A 80 12.73 -3.99 1.07
C GLU A 80 12.70 -5.24 0.19
N ASP A 81 11.64 -5.38 -0.62
CA ASP A 81 11.46 -6.49 -1.54
C ASP A 81 12.33 -6.32 -2.78
N ARG A 82 12.59 -7.43 -3.47
CA ARG A 82 13.28 -7.41 -4.75
C ARG A 82 12.44 -6.65 -5.78
N GLY A 83 13.06 -5.66 -6.44
CA GLY A 83 12.41 -4.88 -7.49
C GLY A 83 11.90 -5.78 -8.61
N THR A 84 10.62 -5.67 -8.92
CA THR A 84 9.97 -6.52 -9.93
C THR A 84 10.27 -6.08 -11.37
N THR A 85 10.80 -4.87 -11.56
CA THR A 85 10.93 -4.20 -12.87
C THR A 85 12.35 -3.67 -13.14
N ASP A 86 13.01 -3.14 -12.11
CA ASP A 86 14.32 -2.48 -12.23
C ASP A 86 15.50 -3.42 -11.90
N GLY A 87 15.22 -4.69 -11.60
CA GLY A 87 16.25 -5.64 -11.17
C GLY A 87 16.92 -5.30 -9.84
N SER A 88 16.36 -4.34 -9.08
CA SER A 88 16.90 -3.94 -7.78
C SER A 88 16.93 -5.14 -6.83
N VAL A 89 18.05 -5.27 -6.13
CA VAL A 89 18.27 -6.34 -5.16
C VAL A 89 17.41 -6.11 -3.91
N SER A 90 17.00 -7.20 -3.25
CA SER A 90 16.30 -7.08 -1.98
C SER A 90 17.21 -6.46 -0.92
N TYR A 91 16.62 -5.94 0.15
CA TYR A 91 17.40 -5.42 1.28
C TYR A 91 18.38 -6.47 1.84
N VAL A 92 17.96 -7.73 1.93
CA VAL A 92 18.81 -8.83 2.43
C VAL A 92 19.99 -9.11 1.49
N ASP A 93 19.73 -9.13 0.18
CA ASP A 93 20.79 -9.32 -0.82
C ASP A 93 21.79 -8.16 -0.81
N PHE A 94 21.30 -6.93 -0.64
CA PHE A 94 22.14 -5.75 -0.51
C PHE A 94 23.06 -5.84 0.71
N LEU A 95 22.55 -6.23 1.88
CA LEU A 95 23.38 -6.43 3.07
C LEU A 95 24.47 -7.50 2.84
N CYS A 96 24.12 -8.60 2.16
CA CYS A 96 25.08 -9.65 1.83
C CYS A 96 26.15 -9.15 0.86
N HIS A 97 25.78 -8.33 -0.13
CA HIS A 97 26.71 -7.68 -1.05
C HIS A 97 27.67 -6.74 -0.30
N VAL A 98 27.15 -5.84 0.52
CA VAL A 98 27.95 -4.91 1.34
C VAL A 98 28.92 -5.68 2.25
N HIS A 99 28.46 -6.75 2.89
CA HIS A 99 29.31 -7.58 3.74
C HIS A 99 30.46 -8.25 2.96
N LYS A 100 30.21 -8.71 1.72
CA LYS A 100 31.26 -9.28 0.84
C LYS A 100 32.28 -8.22 0.42
N GLU A 101 31.83 -7.04 0.02
CA GLU A 101 32.70 -5.91 -0.37
C GLU A 101 33.60 -5.47 0.79
N ILE A 102 33.05 -5.36 2.00
CA ILE A 102 33.83 -5.02 3.20
C ILE A 102 34.92 -6.06 3.45
N ARG A 103 34.60 -7.36 3.34
CA ARG A 103 35.58 -8.44 3.52
C ARG A 103 36.67 -8.43 2.45
N GLN A 104 36.35 -8.07 1.21
CA GLN A 104 37.31 -7.98 0.13
C GLN A 104 38.29 -6.82 0.29
N MET A 105 37.84 -5.68 0.83
CA MET A 105 38.74 -4.52 1.07
C MET A 105 39.65 -4.68 2.29
N LEU A 106 39.26 -5.52 3.26
CA LEU A 106 40.03 -5.78 4.47
C LEU A 106 40.98 -6.99 4.35
N SER A 107 40.92 -7.72 3.24
CA SER A 107 41.80 -8.87 2.93
C SER A 107 42.81 -8.51 1.86
#